data_AF-A0A257PAN0-F1
#
_entry.id   AF-A0A257PAN0-F1
#
_cell.length_a   1.000
_cell.length_b   1.000
_cell.length_c   1.000
_cell.angle_alpha   90.00
_cell.angle_beta   90.00
_cell.angle_gamma   90.00
#
_symmetry.space_group_name_H-M   'P 1'
#
loop_
_entity.id
_entity.type
_entity.pdbx_description
1 polymer ?
#
loop_
_entity_poly.entity_id
_entity_poly.type
_entity_poly.pdbx_seq_one_letter_code
_entity_poly.pdbx_strand_id
1 'polypeptide(L)'
;MAFKSGWERTLAAQLSTSGVEWDYEKVELPYILNGTYHPDFRLIKSGILIEAKGLLDRESKRKMVAVKKQHPELDIRFLFMQGDKKIPGSKQTHGEWARKNGFPWAEGRIPNEWFEE
;
A
#
# COMPACT_ATOMS: atom_id res chain seq x y z
N MET A 1 30.38 0.54 -6.13
CA MET A 1 29.01 1.09 -6.15
C MET A 1 28.99 2.21 -7.17
N ALA A 2 27.98 2.30 -8.03
CA ALA A 2 27.86 3.38 -9.00
C ALA A 2 26.85 4.42 -8.49
N PHE A 3 27.10 5.69 -8.75
CA PHE A 3 26.14 6.76 -8.45
C PHE A 3 24.82 6.54 -9.19
N LYS A 4 23.69 6.83 -8.56
CA LYS A 4 22.35 6.55 -9.09
C LYS A 4 21.92 7.54 -10.16
N SER A 5 22.63 8.66 -10.31
CA SER A 5 22.34 9.67 -11.32
C SER A 5 23.59 10.38 -11.85
N GLY A 6 23.44 11.06 -12.99
CA GLY A 6 24.47 11.95 -13.51
C GLY A 6 24.77 13.12 -12.58
N TRP A 7 23.74 13.63 -11.90
CA TRP A 7 23.88 14.74 -10.95
C TRP A 7 24.67 14.34 -9.69
N GLU A 8 24.42 13.15 -9.15
CA GLU A 8 25.21 12.62 -8.03
C GLU A 8 26.70 12.46 -8.37
N ARG A 9 27.04 12.09 -9.61
CA ARG A 9 28.44 12.08 -10.08
C ARG A 9 29.07 13.46 -10.02
N THR A 10 28.35 14.49 -10.43
CA THR A 10 28.83 15.87 -10.36
C THR A 10 29.05 16.32 -8.92
N LEU A 11 28.13 15.98 -8.01
CA LEU A 11 28.28 16.29 -6.58
C LEU A 11 29.48 15.56 -5.95
N ALA A 12 29.68 14.29 -6.28
CA ALA A 12 30.84 13.53 -5.81
C ALA A 12 32.16 14.12 -6.29
N ALA A 13 32.22 14.61 -7.53
CA ALA A 13 33.38 15.32 -8.04
C ALA A 13 33.63 16.61 -7.24
N GLN A 14 32.58 17.40 -6.98
CA GLN A 14 32.67 18.60 -6.14
C GLN A 14 33.21 18.28 -4.73
N LEU A 15 32.66 17.26 -4.06
CA LEU A 15 33.10 16.82 -2.73
C LEU A 15 34.55 16.31 -2.74
N SER A 16 34.97 15.64 -3.81
CA SER A 16 36.36 15.18 -3.97
C SER A 16 37.34 16.35 -4.10
N THR A 17 36.89 17.48 -4.67
CA THR A 17 37.71 18.69 -4.83
C THR A 17 37.68 19.64 -3.63
N SER A 18 36.73 19.48 -2.71
CA SER A 18 36.60 20.39 -1.56
C SER A 18 37.51 20.02 -0.38
N GLY A 19 38.19 18.86 -0.43
CA GLY A 19 39.11 18.41 0.61
C GLY A 19 38.43 17.93 1.90
N VAL A 20 37.10 17.76 1.88
CA VAL A 20 36.35 17.19 3.01
C VAL A 20 36.28 15.67 2.88
N GLU A 21 36.27 14.96 4.00
CA GLU A 21 35.95 13.53 4.01
C GLU A 21 34.45 13.32 3.83
N TRP A 22 34.08 12.34 3.00
CA TRP A 22 32.68 12.03 2.73
C TRP A 22 32.51 10.54 2.40
N ASP A 23 31.30 10.04 2.62
CA ASP A 23 30.86 8.74 2.15
C ASP A 23 29.57 8.86 1.33
N TYR A 24 29.20 7.78 0.65
CA TYR A 24 28.01 7.71 -0.19
C TYR A 24 27.22 6.47 0.20
N GLU A 25 25.98 6.69 0.64
CA GLU A 25 25.02 5.66 1.04
C GLU A 25 25.53 4.66 2.09
N LYS A 26 26.42 5.09 3.00
CA LYS A 26 26.90 4.26 4.12
C LYS A 26 26.07 4.36 5.39
N VAL A 27 25.32 5.46 5.55
CA VAL A 27 24.51 5.71 6.76
C VAL A 27 23.11 5.17 6.53
N GLU A 28 22.71 4.17 7.33
CA GLU A 28 21.35 3.66 7.37
C GLU A 28 20.61 4.24 8.58
N LEU A 29 19.46 4.85 8.34
CA LEU A 29 18.61 5.42 9.39
C LEU A 29 17.27 4.67 9.43
N PRO A 30 17.07 3.73 10.37
CA PRO A 30 15.78 3.07 10.53
C PRO A 30 14.73 4.09 11.01
N TYR A 31 13.54 4.04 10.42
CA TYR A 31 12.41 4.90 10.82
C TYR A 31 11.09 4.14 10.77
N ILE A 32 10.12 4.61 11.56
CA ILE A 32 8.77 4.07 11.63
C ILE A 32 7.81 5.13 11.09
N LEU A 33 6.94 4.74 10.16
CA LEU A 33 5.83 5.57 9.70
C LEU A 33 4.55 5.16 10.44
N ASN A 34 3.96 6.10 11.17
CA ASN A 34 2.63 5.95 11.74
C ASN A 34 1.59 6.55 10.80
N GLY A 35 0.46 5.87 10.64
CA GLY A 35 -0.65 6.33 9.83
C GLY A 35 -1.97 5.94 10.47
N THR A 36 -3.01 6.73 10.22
CA THR A 36 -4.37 6.41 10.67
C THR A 36 -5.18 5.89 9.48
N TYR A 37 -5.78 4.71 9.64
CA TYR A 37 -6.68 4.15 8.66
C TYR A 37 -8.12 4.61 8.94
N HIS A 38 -8.76 5.19 7.92
CA HIS A 38 -10.18 5.51 7.93
C HIS A 38 -10.85 4.65 6.87
N PRO A 39 -11.69 3.67 7.25
CA PRO A 39 -12.48 2.93 6.28
C PRO A 39 -13.50 3.87 5.65
N ASP A 40 -13.84 3.65 4.38
CA ASP A 40 -14.81 4.49 3.68
C ASP A 40 -16.21 4.34 4.28
N PHE A 41 -16.58 3.11 4.65
CA PHE A 41 -17.87 2.81 5.27
C PHE A 41 -17.76 1.78 6.39
N ARG A 42 -18.75 1.80 7.28
CA ARG A 42 -18.92 0.83 8.35
C ARG A 42 -20.37 0.38 8.43
N LEU A 43 -20.60 -0.92 8.42
CA LEU A 43 -21.90 -1.51 8.72
C LEU A 43 -22.06 -1.59 10.24
N ILE A 44 -23.01 -0.83 10.80
CA ILE A 44 -23.11 -0.65 12.26
C ILE A 44 -23.50 -1.94 12.98
N LYS A 45 -24.35 -2.79 12.37
CA LYS A 45 -24.84 -4.03 12.98
C LYS A 45 -23.75 -5.10 13.08
N SER A 46 -23.08 -5.41 11.97
CA SER A 46 -22.05 -6.45 11.89
C SER A 46 -20.65 -5.96 12.27
N GLY A 47 -20.39 -4.66 12.19
CA GLY A 47 -19.07 -4.07 12.40
C GLY A 47 -18.14 -4.15 11.19
N ILE A 48 -18.61 -4.72 10.07
CA ILE A 48 -17.83 -4.82 8.81
C ILE A 48 -17.39 -3.44 8.35
N LEU A 49 -16.09 -3.32 8.04
CA LEU A 49 -15.47 -2.15 7.46
C LEU A 49 -15.32 -2.35 5.95
N ILE A 50 -15.70 -1.35 5.16
CA ILE A 50 -15.66 -1.43 3.70
C ILE A 50 -14.72 -0.34 3.16
N GLU A 51 -13.74 -0.76 2.36
CA GLU A 51 -12.92 0.14 1.53
C GLU A 51 -13.40 0.05 0.08
N ALA A 52 -13.93 1.15 -0.44
CA ALA A 52 -14.28 1.26 -1.86
C ALA A 52 -13.04 1.64 -2.67
N LYS A 53 -12.75 0.90 -3.75
CA LYS A 53 -11.53 1.12 -4.53
C LYS A 53 -11.73 1.01 -6.03
N GLY A 54 -11.40 2.08 -6.74
CA GLY A 54 -11.26 2.06 -8.21
C GLY A 54 -9.90 1.53 -8.67
N LEU A 55 -8.82 2.02 -8.04
CA LEU A 55 -7.44 1.64 -8.34
C LEU A 55 -6.72 1.20 -7.06
N LEU A 56 -6.17 0.00 -7.06
CA LEU A 56 -5.35 -0.52 -5.97
C LEU A 56 -3.86 -0.32 -6.27
N ASP A 57 -3.39 0.90 -6.02
CA ASP A 57 -2.00 1.30 -6.22
C ASP A 57 -1.02 0.69 -5.19
N ARG A 58 0.27 0.98 -5.35
CA ARG A 58 1.33 0.44 -4.48
C ARG A 58 1.15 0.87 -3.03
N GLU A 59 0.73 2.11 -2.80
CA GLU A 59 0.57 2.68 -1.47
C GLU A 59 -0.62 2.04 -0.74
N SER A 60 -1.77 1.93 -1.40
CA SER A 60 -2.96 1.26 -0.85
C SER A 60 -2.67 -0.18 -0.45
N LYS A 61 -1.92 -0.93 -1.27
CA LYS A 61 -1.51 -2.30 -0.93
C LYS A 61 -0.66 -2.33 0.33
N ARG A 62 0.34 -1.45 0.45
CA ARG A 62 1.23 -1.38 1.62
C ARG A 62 0.43 -1.00 2.87
N LYS A 63 -0.44 0.01 2.78
CA LYS A 63 -1.34 0.45 3.86
C LYS A 63 -2.18 -0.73 4.35
N MET A 64 -2.91 -1.39 3.47
CA MET A 64 -3.88 -2.40 3.88
C MET A 64 -3.22 -3.66 4.43
N VAL A 65 -2.06 -4.09 3.90
CA VAL A 65 -1.28 -5.17 4.50
C VAL A 65 -0.79 -4.79 5.92
N ALA A 66 -0.33 -3.55 6.12
CA ALA A 66 0.09 -3.09 7.44
C ALA A 66 -1.09 -3.02 8.43
N VAL A 67 -2.23 -2.46 8.00
CA VAL A 67 -3.47 -2.39 8.79
C VAL A 67 -3.90 -3.79 9.22
N LYS A 68 -3.99 -4.74 8.29
CA LYS A 68 -4.39 -6.12 8.62
C LYS A 68 -3.40 -6.83 9.53
N LYS A 69 -2.10 -6.57 9.38
CA LYS A 69 -1.08 -7.14 10.27
C LYS A 69 -1.21 -6.61 11.70
N GLN A 70 -1.57 -5.33 11.85
CA GLN A 70 -1.68 -4.67 13.17
C GLN A 70 -3.07 -4.84 13.80
N HIS A 71 -4.10 -5.07 13.00
CA HIS A 71 -5.49 -5.22 13.41
C HIS A 71 -6.13 -6.46 12.76
N PRO A 72 -5.61 -7.67 13.03
CA PRO A 72 -6.12 -8.91 12.43
C PRO A 72 -7.57 -9.24 12.82
N GLU A 73 -8.08 -8.63 13.89
CA GLU A 73 -9.44 -8.77 14.40
C GLU A 73 -10.50 -8.01 13.59
N LEU A 74 -10.09 -7.03 12.79
CA LEU A 74 -11.03 -6.21 12.00
C LEU A 74 -11.48 -6.96 10.74
N ASP A 75 -12.79 -7.02 10.53
CA ASP A 75 -13.37 -7.49 9.29
C ASP A 75 -13.39 -6.37 8.26
N ILE A 76 -12.31 -6.27 7.48
CA ILE A 76 -12.16 -5.29 6.41
C ILE A 76 -12.39 -5.98 5.07
N ARG A 77 -13.33 -5.45 4.29
CA ARG A 77 -13.70 -5.96 2.97
C ARG A 77 -13.51 -4.89 1.90
N PHE A 78 -13.17 -5.30 0.67
CA PHE A 78 -13.05 -4.38 -0.45
C PHE A 78 -14.30 -4.36 -1.31
N LEU A 79 -14.75 -3.18 -1.70
CA LEU A 79 -15.70 -3.01 -2.80
C LEU A 79 -14.95 -2.41 -4.00
N PHE A 80 -14.62 -3.25 -4.98
CA PHE A 80 -13.93 -2.78 -6.18
C PHE A 80 -14.90 -2.22 -7.21
N MET A 81 -14.49 -1.20 -7.96
CA MET A 81 -15.22 -0.78 -9.15
C MET A 81 -15.17 -1.85 -10.25
N GLN A 82 -14.00 -2.47 -10.43
CA GLN A 82 -13.74 -3.61 -11.33
C GLN A 82 -12.69 -4.51 -10.66
N GLY A 83 -13.12 -5.62 -10.07
CA GLY A 83 -12.27 -6.57 -9.35
C GLY A 83 -11.42 -7.44 -10.28
N ASP A 84 -11.90 -7.72 -11.49
CA ASP A 84 -11.22 -8.47 -12.54
C ASP A 84 -10.15 -7.66 -13.29
N LYS A 85 -10.19 -6.33 -13.19
CA LYS A 85 -9.19 -5.45 -13.82
C LYS A 85 -7.81 -5.70 -13.24
N LYS A 86 -6.79 -5.77 -14.12
CA LYS A 86 -5.38 -5.84 -13.69
C LYS A 86 -4.95 -4.57 -12.97
N ILE A 87 -4.17 -4.74 -11.91
CA ILE A 87 -3.52 -3.63 -11.23
C ILE A 87 -2.38 -3.13 -12.13
N PRO A 88 -2.27 -1.82 -12.43
CA PRO A 88 -1.17 -1.26 -13.22
C PRO A 88 0.20 -1.70 -12.70
N GLY A 89 1.04 -2.22 -13.61
CA GLY A 89 2.37 -2.75 -13.27
C GLY A 89 2.37 -4.09 -12.53
N SER A 90 1.22 -4.77 -12.41
CA SER A 90 1.08 -6.09 -11.79
C SER A 90 0.54 -7.12 -12.77
N LYS A 91 0.88 -8.40 -12.53
CA LYS A 91 0.22 -9.53 -13.21
C LYS A 91 -1.13 -9.88 -12.59
N GLN A 92 -1.38 -9.44 -11.36
CA GLN A 92 -2.60 -9.74 -10.60
C GLN A 92 -3.73 -8.75 -10.88
N THR A 93 -4.97 -9.22 -10.79
CA THR A 93 -6.17 -8.38 -10.69
C THR A 93 -6.36 -7.82 -9.27
N HIS A 94 -7.29 -6.88 -9.12
CA HIS A 94 -7.66 -6.32 -7.81
C HIS A 94 -8.18 -7.41 -6.87
N GLY A 95 -9.14 -8.21 -7.34
CA GLY A 95 -9.73 -9.31 -6.58
C GLY A 95 -8.74 -10.44 -6.28
N GLU A 96 -7.83 -10.76 -7.20
CA GLU A 96 -6.74 -11.72 -6.95
C GLU A 96 -5.81 -11.25 -5.84
N TRP A 97 -5.47 -9.95 -5.82
CA TRP A 97 -4.66 -9.39 -4.76
C TRP A 97 -5.40 -9.43 -3.41
N ALA A 98 -6.67 -9.01 -3.37
CA ALA A 98 -7.47 -9.01 -2.14
C ALA A 98 -7.58 -10.42 -1.56
N ARG A 99 -7.96 -11.40 -2.38
CA ARG A 99 -8.04 -12.82 -2.00
C ARG A 99 -6.70 -13.36 -1.49
N LYS A 100 -5.59 -13.09 -2.19
CA LYS A 100 -4.25 -13.52 -1.75
C LYS A 100 -3.87 -12.96 -0.37
N ASN A 101 -4.29 -11.74 -0.05
CA ASN A 101 -4.01 -11.09 1.23
C ASN A 101 -5.15 -11.31 2.25
N GLY A 102 -6.13 -12.16 1.92
CA GLY A 102 -7.26 -12.56 2.78
C GLY A 102 -8.25 -11.44 3.07
N PHE A 103 -8.46 -10.51 2.15
CA PHE A 103 -9.56 -9.56 2.23
C PHE A 103 -10.74 -10.10 1.43
N PRO A 104 -11.91 -10.34 2.06
CA PRO A 104 -13.14 -10.55 1.31
C PRO A 104 -13.40 -9.34 0.41
N TRP A 105 -14.02 -9.56 -0.74
CA TRP A 105 -14.28 -8.48 -1.68
C TRP A 105 -15.52 -8.73 -2.53
N ALA A 106 -16.08 -7.64 -3.05
CA ALA A 106 -17.16 -7.63 -4.02
C ALA A 106 -16.87 -6.60 -5.12
N GLU A 107 -17.68 -6.60 -6.17
CA GLU A 107 -17.55 -5.70 -7.31
C GLU A 107 -18.82 -4.89 -7.55
N GLY A 108 -18.67 -3.58 -7.77
CA GLY A 108 -19.72 -2.66 -8.18
C GLY A 108 -20.72 -2.30 -7.08
N ARG A 109 -21.25 -3.28 -6.37
CA ARG A 109 -22.21 -3.11 -5.28
C ARG A 109 -21.90 -4.00 -4.08
N ILE A 110 -22.31 -3.54 -2.90
CA ILE A 110 -22.26 -4.34 -1.67
C ILE A 110 -23.28 -5.48 -1.81
N PRO A 111 -22.88 -6.74 -1.63
CA PRO A 111 -23.80 -7.87 -1.73
C PRO A 111 -24.68 -7.97 -0.48
N ASN A 112 -25.91 -8.47 -0.64
CA ASN A 112 -26.90 -8.50 0.45
C ASN A 112 -26.43 -9.31 1.67
N GLU A 113 -25.67 -10.38 1.45
CA GLU A 113 -25.03 -11.18 2.49
C GLU A 113 -24.29 -10.33 3.53
N TRP A 114 -23.60 -9.26 3.13
CA TRP A 114 -22.86 -8.41 4.09
C TRP A 114 -23.79 -7.61 5.00
N PHE A 115 -25.00 -7.29 4.54
CA PHE A 115 -26.00 -6.58 5.34
C PHE A 115 -26.74 -7.49 6.32
N GLU A 116 -26.77 -8.80 6.04
CA GLU A 116 -27.55 -9.79 6.79
C GLU A 116 -26.77 -10.43 7.95
N GLU A 117 -25.43 -10.35 7.92
CA GLU A 117 -24.54 -10.69 9.04
C GLU A 117 -24.88 -9.93 10.34
#